data_AF-K1RRQ0-F1
#
_entry.id   AF-K1RRQ0-F1
#
_cell.length_a   1.000
_cell.length_b   1.000
_cell.length_c   1.000
_cell.angle_alpha   90.00
_cell.angle_beta   90.00
_cell.angle_gamma   90.00
#
_symmetry.space_group_name_H-M   'P 1'
#
loop_
_entity.id
_entity.type
_entity.pdbx_description
1 polymer ?
#
loop_
_entity_poly.entity_id
_entity_poly.type
_entity_poly.pdbx_seq_one_letter_code
_entity_poly.pdbx_strand_id
1 'polypeptide(L)'
;EGKATGLSGDFIYLQGEEWELLAKPINRDSVLFHRLMEFLPDNYCITTANWEGYTAYWEVQQSHLYLHHLEVCVYDKQKKEEYSLTYQPDQLKEVFQPYYQDEKIGARWFSGELRAGKGELVRYVHSDFDRNLETEQVMMLQHGRIKSCRTYHNTLRAGMKMQHAQDEIIRRFPWHRFPEYKGQRITFFVENVQCSSDGHLVDVDVRTIFVRPQRENIEDGNHPLAK
;
A
#
# COMPACT_ATOMS: atom_id res chain seq x y z
N GLU A 1 -14.29 -17.67 0.99
CA GLU A 1 -12.94 -17.07 0.95
C GLU A 1 -13.01 -15.69 1.58
N GLY A 2 -12.36 -15.48 2.73
CA GLY A 2 -12.23 -14.14 3.28
C GLY A 2 -11.24 -13.36 2.41
N LYS A 3 -11.72 -12.40 1.62
CA LYS A 3 -10.83 -11.45 0.95
C LYS A 3 -10.20 -10.59 2.04
N ALA A 4 -8.88 -10.64 2.16
CA ALA A 4 -8.18 -9.83 3.14
C ALA A 4 -8.28 -8.34 2.74
N THR A 5 -8.74 -7.51 3.66
CA THR A 5 -9.01 -6.09 3.43
C THR A 5 -7.71 -5.29 3.48
N GLY A 6 -7.44 -4.46 2.49
CA GLY A 6 -6.27 -3.56 2.54
C GLY A 6 -6.45 -2.50 3.61
N LEU A 7 -5.35 -2.01 4.19
CA LEU A 7 -5.42 -0.94 5.18
C LEU A 7 -5.98 0.34 4.53
N SER A 8 -6.82 1.08 5.24
CA SER A 8 -7.37 2.37 4.83
C SER A 8 -6.45 3.49 5.29
N GLY A 9 -6.02 4.32 4.34
CA GLY A 9 -5.22 5.50 4.60
C GLY A 9 -6.00 6.66 5.20
N ASP A 10 -5.30 7.76 5.40
CA ASP A 10 -5.91 9.07 5.62
C ASP A 10 -6.28 9.72 4.27
N PHE A 11 -6.79 10.95 4.29
CA PHE A 11 -7.03 11.74 3.07
C PHE A 11 -6.25 13.04 3.09
N ILE A 12 -5.92 13.56 1.91
CA ILE A 12 -5.22 14.85 1.77
C ILE A 12 -5.86 15.70 0.67
N TYR A 13 -6.12 16.96 0.99
CA TYR A 13 -6.56 17.97 0.04
C TYR A 13 -5.34 18.65 -0.58
N LEU A 14 -5.15 18.43 -1.89
CA LEU A 14 -4.11 19.06 -2.70
C LEU A 14 -4.79 20.01 -3.69
N GLN A 15 -4.55 21.32 -3.53
CA GLN A 15 -5.20 22.36 -4.35
C GLN A 15 -6.74 22.27 -4.34
N GLY A 16 -7.32 21.87 -3.21
CA GLY A 16 -8.77 21.72 -3.03
C GLY A 16 -9.36 20.41 -3.55
N GLU A 17 -8.56 19.54 -4.17
CA GLU A 17 -8.98 18.20 -4.58
C GLU A 17 -8.61 17.18 -3.51
N GLU A 18 -9.50 16.24 -3.21
CA GLU A 18 -9.26 15.14 -2.28
C GLU A 18 -8.48 13.99 -2.92
N TRP A 19 -7.49 13.48 -2.19
CA TRP A 19 -6.65 12.36 -2.59
C TRP A 19 -6.57 11.36 -1.43
N GLU A 20 -6.51 10.06 -1.76
CA GLU A 20 -6.19 9.03 -0.77
C GLU A 20 -4.74 9.22 -0.34
N LEU A 21 -4.49 9.41 0.95
CA LEU A 21 -3.16 9.44 1.52
C LEU A 21 -2.76 8.01 1.89
N LEU A 22 -1.75 7.46 1.22
CA LEU A 22 -1.22 6.11 1.44
C LEU A 22 -0.32 6.04 2.69
N ALA A 23 -0.76 6.68 3.77
CA ALA A 23 -0.08 6.79 5.05
C ALA A 23 -1.04 7.32 6.13
N LYS A 24 -0.65 7.16 7.39
CA LYS A 24 -1.23 7.85 8.56
C LYS A 24 -0.16 8.70 9.25
N PRO A 25 -0.05 10.02 8.95
CA PRO A 25 1.05 10.85 9.46
C PRO A 25 1.12 10.97 10.99
N ILE A 26 0.00 10.85 11.69
CA ILE A 26 -0.04 10.86 13.17
C ILE A 26 0.73 9.68 13.76
N ASN A 27 0.63 8.49 13.14
CA ASN A 27 1.28 7.27 13.60
C ASN A 27 2.83 7.34 13.57
N ARG A 28 3.42 8.37 12.93
CA ARG A 28 4.88 8.58 12.94
C ARG A 28 5.42 9.09 14.27
N ASP A 29 4.59 9.72 15.09
CA ASP A 29 4.96 10.16 16.44
C ASP A 29 4.17 9.32 17.44
N SER A 30 4.84 8.38 18.10
CA SER A 30 4.19 7.41 18.98
C SER A 30 3.55 8.03 20.23
N VAL A 31 4.07 9.18 20.69
CA VAL A 31 3.55 9.92 21.85
C VAL A 31 2.29 10.68 21.46
N LEU A 32 2.31 11.36 20.31
CA LEU A 32 1.13 11.99 19.74
C LEU A 32 0.04 10.97 19.44
N PHE A 33 0.41 9.84 18.84
CA PHE A 33 -0.51 8.74 18.56
C PHE A 33 -1.20 8.24 19.84
N HIS A 34 -0.44 7.93 20.90
CA HIS A 34 -1.03 7.49 22.17
C HIS A 34 -1.98 8.53 22.77
N ARG A 35 -1.58 9.81 22.80
CA ARG A 35 -2.46 10.88 23.30
C ARG A 35 -3.76 11.00 22.51
N LEU A 36 -3.70 10.80 21.19
CA LEU A 36 -4.92 10.77 20.37
C LEU A 36 -5.79 9.58 20.74
N MET A 37 -5.21 8.38 20.84
CA MET A 37 -5.97 7.18 21.19
C MET A 37 -6.63 7.28 22.57
N GLU A 38 -5.99 7.93 23.55
CA GLU A 38 -6.58 8.21 24.87
C GLU A 38 -7.70 9.26 24.83
N PHE A 39 -7.69 10.14 23.83
CA PHE A 39 -8.73 11.15 23.64
C PHE A 39 -9.98 10.60 22.94
N LEU A 40 -9.83 9.55 22.13
CA LEU A 40 -10.96 8.97 21.39
C LEU A 40 -12.01 8.37 22.34
N PRO A 41 -13.32 8.41 21.98
CA PRO A 41 -14.37 7.79 22.79
C PRO A 41 -14.16 6.27 22.89
N ASP A 42 -14.36 5.67 24.07
CA ASP A 42 -14.17 4.22 24.29
C ASP A 42 -14.96 3.30 23.34
N ASN A 43 -16.05 3.79 22.74
CA ASN A 43 -16.91 3.05 21.83
C ASN A 43 -16.62 3.34 20.34
N TYR A 44 -15.42 3.80 20.03
CA TYR A 44 -14.95 3.91 18.64
C TYR A 44 -14.91 2.54 17.95
N CYS A 45 -15.17 2.54 16.64
CA CYS A 45 -15.20 1.35 15.82
C CYS A 45 -13.81 1.07 15.22
N ILE A 46 -13.40 -0.19 15.24
CA ILE A 46 -12.22 -0.67 14.52
C ILE A 46 -12.63 -1.65 13.43
N THR A 47 -11.90 -1.65 12.33
CA THR A 47 -12.12 -2.59 11.22
C THR A 47 -10.80 -3.23 10.82
N THR A 48 -10.85 -4.32 10.04
CA THR A 48 -9.63 -4.94 9.49
C THR A 48 -8.87 -4.02 8.53
N ALA A 49 -9.52 -2.98 8.00
CA ALA A 49 -8.90 -1.95 7.18
C ALA A 49 -8.38 -0.76 8.01
N ASN A 50 -9.04 -0.42 9.12
CA ASN A 50 -8.69 0.72 9.96
C ASN A 50 -8.70 0.29 11.43
N TRP A 51 -7.52 -0.08 11.93
CA TRP A 51 -7.35 -0.61 13.29
C TRP A 51 -7.31 0.50 14.34
N GLU A 52 -6.97 1.72 13.93
CA GLU A 52 -6.98 2.92 14.78
C GLU A 52 -8.38 3.49 14.95
N GLY A 53 -9.31 3.19 14.03
CA GLY A 53 -10.71 3.63 14.09
C GLY A 53 -10.94 5.12 13.84
N TYR A 54 -9.89 5.85 13.44
CA TYR A 54 -9.97 7.23 12.98
C TYR A 54 -9.46 7.36 11.54
N THR A 55 -9.96 8.38 10.84
CA THR A 55 -9.46 8.84 9.55
C THR A 55 -9.13 10.31 9.68
N ALA A 56 -7.86 10.68 9.45
CA ALA A 56 -7.48 12.09 9.44
C ALA A 56 -7.58 12.65 8.01
N TYR A 57 -8.04 13.89 7.92
CA TYR A 57 -8.07 14.64 6.67
C TYR A 57 -7.08 15.77 6.78
N TRP A 58 -6.18 15.84 5.81
CA TRP A 58 -5.08 16.79 5.79
C TRP A 58 -5.29 17.81 4.68
N GLU A 59 -4.72 18.99 4.81
CA GLU A 59 -4.73 20.01 3.76
C GLU A 59 -3.33 20.62 3.60
N VAL A 60 -2.94 20.90 2.36
CA VAL A 60 -1.71 21.63 2.06
C VAL A 60 -2.02 23.11 1.87
N GLN A 61 -1.52 23.94 2.79
CA GLN A 61 -1.61 25.40 2.70
C GLN A 61 -0.21 26.00 2.71
N GLN A 62 0.12 26.84 1.71
CA GLN A 62 1.44 27.49 1.59
C GLN A 62 2.63 26.50 1.77
N SER A 63 2.52 25.33 1.14
CA SER A 63 3.49 24.22 1.22
C SER A 63 3.65 23.57 2.60
N HIS A 64 2.77 23.83 3.56
CA HIS A 64 2.74 23.16 4.86
C HIS A 64 1.52 22.24 4.97
N LEU A 65 1.71 21.11 5.61
CA LEU A 65 0.68 20.12 5.88
C LEU A 65 -0.03 20.47 7.20
N TYR A 66 -1.34 20.61 7.15
CA TYR A 66 -2.20 20.88 8.30
C TYR A 66 -3.25 19.80 8.45
N LEU A 67 -3.60 19.45 9.69
CA LEU A 67 -4.78 18.65 9.96
C LEU A 67 -6.02 19.52 9.71
N HIS A 68 -6.84 19.12 8.74
CA HIS A 68 -8.11 19.77 8.44
C HIS A 68 -9.18 19.32 9.43
N HIS A 69 -9.38 18.01 9.59
CA HIS A 69 -10.28 17.45 10.60
C HIS A 69 -9.97 15.97 10.83
N LEU A 70 -10.56 15.40 11.88
CA LEU A 70 -10.49 13.98 12.19
C LEU A 70 -11.91 13.40 12.20
N GLU A 71 -12.13 12.28 11.52
CA GLU A 71 -13.36 11.50 11.62
C GLU A 71 -13.11 10.23 12.43
N VAL A 72 -14.04 9.92 13.33
CA VAL A 72 -13.98 8.74 14.20
C VAL A 72 -15.32 8.02 14.09
N CYS A 73 -15.28 6.76 13.65
CA CYS A 73 -16.49 5.95 13.63
C CYS A 73 -16.81 5.50 15.06
N VAL A 74 -18.07 5.60 15.48
CA VAL A 74 -18.53 5.30 16.83
C VAL A 74 -19.79 4.46 16.77
N TYR A 75 -19.87 3.44 17.63
CA TYR A 75 -21.04 2.57 17.73
C TYR A 75 -21.93 2.97 18.91
N ASP A 76 -23.18 3.33 18.62
CA ASP A 76 -24.21 3.54 19.63
C ASP A 76 -24.86 2.21 20.01
N LYS A 77 -24.58 1.71 21.22
CA LYS A 77 -25.16 0.44 21.70
C LYS A 77 -26.67 0.52 21.92
N GLN A 78 -27.23 1.69 22.22
CA GLN A 78 -28.66 1.86 22.46
C GLN A 78 -29.43 1.86 21.15
N LYS A 79 -28.93 2.59 20.15
CA LYS A 79 -29.54 2.67 18.82
C LYS A 79 -29.18 1.50 17.91
N LYS A 80 -28.10 0.77 18.24
CA LYS A 80 -27.50 -0.30 17.43
C LYS A 80 -27.08 0.20 16.04
N GLU A 81 -26.49 1.37 16.00
CA GLU A 81 -26.11 2.07 14.77
C GLU A 81 -24.69 2.63 14.90
N GLU A 82 -23.98 2.67 13.77
CA GLU A 82 -22.68 3.32 13.62
C GLU A 82 -22.88 4.72 13.06
N TYR A 83 -22.10 5.68 13.55
CA TYR A 83 -22.08 7.05 13.03
C TYR A 83 -20.68 7.65 13.18
N SER A 84 -20.38 8.68 12.39
CA SER A 84 -19.10 9.39 12.45
C SER A 84 -19.17 10.62 13.35
N LEU A 85 -18.22 10.74 14.26
CA LEU A 85 -17.89 11.99 14.96
C LEU A 85 -16.80 12.72 14.18
N THR A 86 -17.01 14.00 13.94
CA THR A 86 -16.01 14.88 13.32
C THR A 86 -15.43 15.81 14.38
N TYR A 87 -14.10 15.78 14.54
CA TYR A 87 -13.36 16.68 15.40
C TYR A 87 -12.62 17.72 14.58
N GLN A 88 -12.90 18.99 14.86
CA GLN A 88 -12.18 20.13 14.30
C GLN A 88 -10.87 20.38 15.07
N PRO A 89 -9.89 21.09 14.47
CA PRO A 89 -8.60 21.36 15.11
C PRO A 89 -8.71 21.95 16.53
N ASP A 90 -9.66 22.86 16.75
CA ASP A 90 -9.89 23.49 18.07
C ASP A 90 -10.30 22.49 19.16
N GLN A 91 -11.03 21.44 18.79
CA GLN A 91 -11.44 20.37 19.70
C GLN A 91 -10.28 19.42 20.01
N LEU A 92 -9.25 19.41 19.16
CA LEU A 92 -8.05 18.57 19.27
C LEU A 92 -6.85 19.33 19.84
N LYS A 93 -7.01 20.61 20.21
CA LYS A 93 -5.91 21.50 20.64
C LYS A 93 -5.06 20.93 21.77
N GLU A 94 -5.66 20.25 22.75
CA GLU A 94 -4.92 19.69 23.91
C GLU A 94 -4.09 18.47 23.49
N VAL A 95 -4.63 17.63 22.61
CA VAL A 95 -3.93 16.47 22.04
C VAL A 95 -2.72 16.93 21.22
N PHE A 96 -2.90 17.98 20.41
CA PHE A 96 -1.89 18.51 19.50
C PHE A 96 -1.22 19.79 20.01
N GLN A 97 -1.17 20.01 21.33
CA GLN A 97 -0.78 21.28 21.94
C GLN A 97 0.57 21.87 21.43
N PRO A 98 1.65 21.07 21.22
CA PRO A 98 2.91 21.59 20.65
C PRO A 98 2.80 22.06 19.19
N TYR A 99 1.74 21.62 18.50
CA TYR A 99 1.55 21.75 17.07
C TYR A 99 0.39 22.68 16.69
N TYR A 100 -0.44 23.05 17.66
CA TYR A 100 -1.56 23.97 17.52
C TYR A 100 -1.09 25.43 17.56
N GLN A 101 -1.38 26.20 16.51
CA GLN A 101 -1.08 27.62 16.41
C GLN A 101 -2.04 28.28 15.41
N ASP A 102 -2.55 29.47 15.74
CA ASP A 102 -3.44 30.26 14.86
C ASP A 102 -4.64 29.43 14.35
N GLU A 103 -5.30 28.71 15.27
CA GLU A 103 -6.48 27.85 15.00
C GLU A 103 -6.21 26.67 14.05
N LYS A 104 -4.93 26.31 13.87
CA LYS A 104 -4.49 25.22 12.98
C LYS A 104 -3.54 24.28 13.68
N ILE A 105 -3.59 23.02 13.27
CA ILE A 105 -2.63 21.99 13.70
C ILE A 105 -1.69 21.70 12.54
N GLY A 106 -0.45 22.20 12.60
CA GLY A 106 0.56 21.92 11.59
C GLY A 106 1.29 20.62 11.88
N ALA A 107 1.49 19.77 10.87
CA ALA A 107 2.16 18.46 10.98
C ALA A 107 3.70 18.56 11.19
N ARG A 108 4.14 19.45 12.08
CA ARG A 108 5.55 19.82 12.28
C ARG A 108 6.42 18.68 12.80
N TRP A 109 5.81 17.64 13.39
CA TRP A 109 6.50 16.41 13.79
C TRP A 109 6.93 15.55 12.60
N PHE A 110 6.27 15.68 11.44
CA PHE A 110 6.47 14.77 10.33
C PHE A 110 7.64 15.22 9.44
N SER A 111 8.59 14.32 9.20
CA SER A 111 9.59 14.42 8.13
C SER A 111 9.72 13.09 7.41
N GLY A 112 9.76 13.11 6.08
CA GLY A 112 9.80 11.91 5.26
C GLY A 112 8.92 12.02 4.02
N GLU A 113 8.71 10.89 3.37
CA GLU A 113 7.91 10.79 2.15
C GLU A 113 6.43 10.53 2.48
N LEU A 114 5.54 11.25 1.78
CA LEU A 114 4.11 10.96 1.71
C LEU A 114 3.71 10.67 0.27
N ARG A 115 2.92 9.62 0.09
CA ARG A 115 2.29 9.26 -1.18
C ARG A 115 0.80 9.49 -1.10
N ALA A 116 0.27 10.23 -2.07
CA ALA A 116 -1.15 10.43 -2.25
C ALA A 116 -1.56 9.93 -3.63
N GLY A 117 -2.74 9.32 -3.77
CA GLY A 117 -3.21 8.82 -5.05
C GLY A 117 -4.70 9.05 -5.28
N LYS A 118 -5.10 9.05 -6.56
CA LYS A 118 -6.49 9.16 -7.01
C LYS A 118 -6.70 8.42 -8.34
N GLY A 119 -7.96 8.16 -8.66
CA GLY A 119 -8.37 7.38 -9.83
C GLY A 119 -8.44 5.89 -9.53
N GLU A 120 -8.40 5.06 -10.58
CA GLU A 120 -8.54 3.62 -10.42
C GLU A 120 -7.30 2.95 -9.81
N LEU A 121 -7.51 1.80 -9.17
CA LEU A 121 -6.45 0.96 -8.61
C LEU A 121 -5.70 0.23 -9.73
N VAL A 122 -4.43 0.58 -9.93
CA VAL A 122 -3.56 0.01 -10.97
C VAL A 122 -2.83 -1.26 -10.48
N ARG A 123 -2.32 -1.22 -9.25
CA ARG A 123 -1.63 -2.34 -8.60
C ARG A 123 -2.01 -2.39 -7.13
N TYR A 124 -2.22 -3.59 -6.62
CA TYR A 124 -2.53 -3.83 -5.22
C TYR A 124 -1.59 -4.86 -4.63
N VAL A 125 -0.98 -4.52 -3.50
CA VAL A 125 -0.28 -5.43 -2.61
C VAL A 125 -0.94 -5.34 -1.24
N HIS A 126 -1.12 -6.50 -0.60
CA HIS A 126 -1.89 -6.59 0.63
C HIS A 126 -1.17 -6.04 1.87
N SER A 127 0.14 -5.75 1.76
CA SER A 127 0.94 -5.21 2.85
C SER A 127 0.79 -3.70 2.97
N ASP A 128 0.47 -3.22 4.16
CA ASP A 128 0.40 -1.80 4.51
C ASP A 128 -0.50 -0.98 3.55
N PHE A 129 0.06 0.12 3.02
CA PHE A 129 -0.56 0.98 2.01
C PHE A 129 0.07 0.74 0.62
N ASP A 130 0.70 -0.43 0.37
CA ASP A 130 1.37 -0.70 -0.91
C ASP A 130 0.36 -0.96 -2.03
N ARG A 131 -0.05 0.13 -2.68
CA ARG A 131 -0.85 0.13 -3.90
C ARG A 131 -0.45 1.29 -4.79
N ASN A 132 -0.79 1.20 -6.06
CA ASN A 132 -0.62 2.28 -7.03
C ASN A 132 -1.98 2.65 -7.60
N LEU A 133 -2.30 3.94 -7.60
CA LEU A 133 -3.47 4.49 -8.27
C LEU A 133 -3.05 5.14 -9.60
N GLU A 134 -4.01 5.41 -10.48
CA GLU A 134 -3.76 5.99 -11.80
C GLU A 134 -2.94 7.28 -11.77
N THR A 135 -3.21 8.15 -10.80
CA THR A 135 -2.40 9.34 -10.57
C THR A 135 -1.90 9.35 -9.15
N GLU A 136 -0.59 9.51 -8.96
CA GLU A 136 0.04 9.60 -7.65
C GLU A 136 0.86 10.88 -7.52
N GLN A 137 0.89 11.46 -6.32
CA GLN A 137 1.85 12.48 -5.93
C GLN A 137 2.74 11.94 -4.81
N VAL A 138 4.06 12.02 -5.04
CA VAL A 138 5.09 11.71 -4.03
C VAL A 138 5.64 13.04 -3.52
N MET A 139 5.44 13.30 -2.24
CA MET A 139 5.84 14.53 -1.56
C MET A 139 6.93 14.22 -0.54
N MET A 140 8.03 14.96 -0.58
CA MET A 140 9.07 14.91 0.45
C MET A 140 8.87 16.05 1.43
N LEU A 141 8.65 15.73 2.71
CA LEU A 141 8.37 16.69 3.77
C LEU A 141 9.54 16.81 4.74
N GLN A 142 9.76 18.01 5.24
CA GLN A 142 10.66 18.30 6.36
C GLN A 142 9.91 19.19 7.36
N HIS A 143 9.71 18.67 8.57
CA HIS A 143 8.96 19.33 9.65
C HIS A 143 7.58 19.85 9.18
N GLY A 144 6.82 19.01 8.49
CA GLY A 144 5.50 19.33 7.95
C GLY A 144 5.50 20.21 6.70
N ARG A 145 6.67 20.68 6.22
CA ARG A 145 6.79 21.49 5.00
C ARG A 145 7.19 20.63 3.81
N ILE A 146 6.43 20.72 2.71
CA ILE A 146 6.76 20.08 1.43
C ILE A 146 7.98 20.76 0.83
N LYS A 147 9.03 19.98 0.56
CA LYS A 147 10.30 20.41 -0.05
C LYS A 147 10.35 20.10 -1.54
N SER A 148 9.72 19.00 -1.94
CA SER A 148 9.53 18.63 -3.34
C SER A 148 8.28 17.79 -3.50
N CYS A 149 7.64 17.90 -4.66
CA CYS A 149 6.53 17.05 -5.06
C CYS A 149 6.79 16.54 -6.50
N ARG A 150 6.46 15.27 -6.75
CA ARG A 150 6.51 14.66 -8.09
C ARG A 150 5.18 13.97 -8.36
N THR A 151 4.62 14.22 -9.55
CA THR A 151 3.42 13.56 -10.02
C THR A 151 3.78 12.40 -10.95
N TYR A 152 3.10 11.28 -10.77
CA TYR A 152 3.23 10.09 -11.59
C TYR A 152 1.87 9.72 -12.17
N HIS A 153 1.90 9.21 -13.40
CA HIS A 153 0.72 8.67 -14.07
C HIS A 153 0.98 7.19 -14.35
N ASN A 154 0.25 6.34 -13.65
CA ASN A 154 0.39 4.90 -13.72
C ASN A 154 -0.68 4.32 -14.64
N THR A 155 -0.30 3.32 -15.43
CA THR A 155 -1.23 2.61 -16.30
C THR A 155 -1.00 1.12 -16.18
N LEU A 156 -2.08 0.34 -16.09
CA LEU A 156 -2.00 -1.11 -16.27
C LEU A 156 -2.12 -1.43 -17.76
N ARG A 157 -1.09 -2.07 -18.33
CA ARG A 157 -1.16 -2.58 -19.70
C ARG A 157 -1.65 -4.02 -19.70
N ALA A 158 -2.51 -4.34 -20.66
CA ALA A 158 -2.88 -5.73 -20.92
C ALA A 158 -1.62 -6.53 -21.30
N GLY A 159 -1.47 -7.70 -20.71
CA GLY A 159 -0.29 -8.53 -20.90
C GLY A 159 -0.42 -9.87 -20.20
N MET A 160 0.65 -10.66 -20.29
CA MET A 160 0.73 -11.95 -19.61
C MET A 160 1.07 -11.73 -18.15
N LYS A 161 0.27 -12.29 -17.23
CA LYS A 161 0.65 -12.37 -15.82
C LYS A 161 1.92 -13.23 -15.69
N MET A 162 2.83 -12.87 -14.80
CA MET A 162 4.07 -13.63 -14.58
C MET A 162 3.81 -15.12 -14.27
N GLN A 163 2.71 -15.41 -13.56
CA GLN A 163 2.29 -16.78 -13.26
C GLN A 163 1.98 -17.62 -14.51
N HIS A 164 1.68 -17.00 -15.66
CA HIS A 164 1.46 -17.67 -16.94
C HIS A 164 2.71 -17.62 -17.86
N ALA A 165 3.77 -16.91 -17.45
CA ALA A 165 4.99 -16.81 -18.24
C ALA A 165 5.69 -18.16 -18.40
N GLN A 166 5.55 -19.06 -17.42
CA GLN A 166 6.16 -20.38 -17.45
C GLN A 166 5.78 -21.18 -18.70
N ASP A 167 4.50 -21.25 -19.05
CA ASP A 167 4.03 -22.03 -20.20
C ASP A 167 4.57 -21.44 -21.52
N GLU A 168 4.60 -20.12 -21.63
CA GLU A 168 5.11 -19.47 -22.84
C GLU A 168 6.63 -19.60 -22.95
N ILE A 169 7.36 -19.57 -21.84
CA ILE A 169 8.79 -19.88 -21.81
C ILE A 169 9.02 -21.32 -22.29
N ILE A 170 8.27 -22.30 -21.76
CA ILE A 170 8.39 -23.71 -22.18
C ILE A 170 8.10 -23.87 -23.67
N ARG A 171 7.05 -23.20 -24.18
CA ARG A 171 6.65 -23.25 -25.60
C ARG A 171 7.71 -22.67 -26.53
N ARG A 172 8.37 -21.59 -26.10
CA ARG A 172 9.40 -20.88 -26.89
C ARG A 172 10.81 -21.41 -26.66
N PHE A 173 11.02 -22.24 -25.64
CA PHE A 173 12.34 -22.75 -25.31
C PHE A 173 12.91 -23.53 -26.50
N PRO A 174 14.14 -23.23 -26.96
CA PRO A 174 14.68 -23.81 -28.17
C PRO A 174 15.21 -25.23 -27.90
N TRP A 175 14.31 -26.18 -27.63
CA TRP A 175 14.63 -27.57 -27.27
C TRP A 175 15.56 -28.27 -28.26
N HIS A 176 15.47 -27.91 -29.54
CA HIS A 176 16.35 -28.45 -30.58
C HIS A 176 17.84 -28.11 -30.36
N ARG A 177 18.14 -27.01 -29.66
CA ARG A 177 19.52 -26.61 -29.30
C ARG A 177 20.04 -27.30 -28.04
N PHE A 178 19.13 -27.84 -27.23
CA PHE A 178 19.44 -28.44 -25.93
C PHE A 178 18.70 -29.78 -25.73
N PRO A 179 18.89 -30.76 -26.63
CA PRO A 179 18.16 -32.03 -26.59
C PRO A 179 18.43 -32.83 -25.31
N GLU A 180 19.59 -32.66 -24.66
CA GLU A 180 20.01 -33.35 -23.44
C GLU A 180 19.13 -33.02 -22.22
N TYR A 181 18.41 -31.90 -22.25
CA TYR A 181 17.49 -31.51 -21.17
C TYR A 181 16.04 -31.92 -21.42
N LYS A 182 15.75 -32.62 -22.52
CA LYS A 182 14.40 -33.11 -22.80
C LYS A 182 13.96 -34.10 -21.71
N GLY A 183 12.79 -33.86 -21.11
CA GLY A 183 12.28 -34.66 -19.98
C GLY A 183 12.91 -34.33 -18.62
N GLN A 184 13.76 -33.29 -18.54
CA GLN A 184 14.27 -32.76 -17.28
C GLN A 184 13.40 -31.59 -16.80
N ARG A 185 13.31 -31.42 -15.48
CA ARG A 185 12.80 -30.19 -14.87
C ARG A 185 13.94 -29.20 -14.72
N ILE A 186 13.87 -28.11 -15.48
CA ILE A 186 14.79 -26.98 -15.37
C ILE A 186 14.11 -25.89 -14.55
N THR A 187 14.77 -25.39 -13.51
CA THR A 187 14.28 -24.28 -12.69
C THR A 187 15.29 -23.14 -12.74
N PHE A 188 14.81 -21.98 -13.18
CA PHE A 188 15.57 -20.73 -13.18
C PHE A 188 15.13 -19.89 -11.98
N PHE A 189 16.09 -19.48 -11.16
CA PHE A 189 15.87 -18.40 -10.21
C PHE A 189 16.31 -17.12 -10.87
N VAL A 190 15.35 -16.23 -11.08
CA VAL A 190 15.53 -14.98 -11.79
C VAL A 190 15.29 -13.79 -10.89
N GLU A 191 16.08 -12.73 -11.09
CA GLU A 191 15.96 -11.44 -10.40
C GLU A 191 16.06 -10.30 -11.42
N ASN A 192 15.80 -9.08 -10.96
CA ASN A 192 15.99 -7.86 -11.76
C ASN A 192 15.36 -7.95 -13.16
N VAL A 193 14.11 -8.44 -13.23
CA VAL A 193 13.36 -8.50 -14.49
C VAL A 193 13.16 -7.08 -15.01
N GLN A 194 13.75 -6.77 -16.14
CA GLN A 194 13.65 -5.48 -16.81
C GLN A 194 12.63 -5.58 -17.93
N CYS A 195 11.70 -4.63 -17.96
CA CYS A 195 10.76 -4.47 -19.05
C CYS A 195 10.94 -3.09 -19.67
N SER A 196 10.73 -3.02 -20.98
CA SER A 196 10.60 -1.77 -21.72
C SER A 196 9.29 -1.07 -21.36
N SER A 197 9.18 0.21 -21.70
CA SER A 197 8.01 1.04 -21.37
C SER A 197 6.69 0.56 -21.98
N ASP A 198 6.75 -0.26 -23.03
CA ASP A 198 5.57 -0.87 -23.67
C ASP A 198 5.25 -2.26 -23.10
N GLY A 199 6.02 -2.75 -22.12
CA GLY A 199 5.76 -3.99 -21.38
C GLY A 199 6.49 -5.23 -21.91
N HIS A 200 7.37 -5.12 -22.89
CA HIS A 200 8.17 -6.25 -23.35
C HIS A 200 9.37 -6.51 -22.42
N LEU A 201 9.62 -7.78 -22.11
CA LEU A 201 10.84 -8.23 -21.41
C LEU A 201 12.08 -7.77 -22.19
N VAL A 202 12.97 -7.05 -21.53
CA VAL A 202 14.25 -6.57 -22.08
C VAL A 202 15.37 -7.47 -21.61
N ASP A 203 15.45 -7.70 -20.31
CA ASP A 203 16.53 -8.48 -19.71
C ASP A 203 16.11 -9.08 -18.36
N VAL A 204 16.86 -10.08 -17.91
CA VAL A 204 16.65 -10.73 -16.61
C VAL A 204 17.94 -11.36 -16.10
N ASP A 205 18.25 -11.16 -14.81
CA ASP A 205 19.39 -11.82 -14.19
C ASP A 205 19.02 -13.26 -13.83
N VAL A 206 19.73 -14.24 -14.41
CA VAL A 206 19.62 -15.64 -13.99
C VAL A 206 20.63 -15.91 -12.87
N ARG A 207 20.15 -15.99 -11.63
CA ARG A 207 21.00 -16.22 -10.44
C ARG A 207 21.48 -17.67 -10.35
N THR A 208 20.55 -18.60 -10.53
CA THR A 208 20.82 -20.03 -10.35
C THR A 208 19.98 -20.85 -11.30
N ILE A 209 20.58 -21.92 -11.82
CA ILE A 209 19.91 -22.90 -12.65
C ILE A 209 20.00 -24.25 -11.94
N PHE A 210 18.85 -24.90 -11.76
CA PHE A 210 18.78 -26.29 -11.31
C PHE A 210 18.23 -27.15 -12.43
N VAL A 211 18.92 -28.25 -12.72
CA VAL A 211 18.42 -29.30 -13.62
C VAL A 211 18.23 -30.55 -12.77
N ARG A 212 17.02 -31.10 -12.78
CA ARG A 212 16.68 -32.32 -12.05
C ARG A 212 15.81 -33.21 -12.92
N PRO A 213 15.84 -34.55 -12.75
CA PRO A 213 14.84 -35.42 -13.35
C PRO A 213 13.44 -34.91 -13.04
N GLN A 214 12.57 -34.91 -14.04
CA GLN A 214 11.16 -34.63 -13.81
C GLN A 214 10.64 -35.68 -12.83
N ARG A 215 10.18 -35.24 -11.65
CA ARG A 215 9.59 -36.17 -10.68
C ARG A 215 8.30 -36.71 -11.30
N GLU A 216 8.18 -38.03 -11.37
CA GLU A 216 6.89 -38.66 -11.59
C GLU A 216 6.00 -38.30 -10.39
N ASN A 217 4.78 -37.85 -10.66
CA ASN A 217 3.77 -37.77 -9.62
C ASN A 217 3.52 -39.19 -9.14
N ILE A 218 3.79 -39.44 -7.86
CA ILE A 218 3.51 -40.73 -7.27
C ILE A 218 2.05 -40.69 -6.83
N GLU A 219 1.17 -41.22 -7.68
CA GLU A 219 -0.27 -41.34 -7.37
C GLU A 219 -0.58 -42.56 -6.48
N ASP A 220 0.44 -43.36 -6.12
CA ASP A 220 0.31 -44.47 -5.19
C ASP A 220 0.34 -43.98 -3.72
N GLY A 221 -0.83 -44.02 -3.08
CA GLY A 221 -1.01 -43.65 -1.67
C GLY A 221 -0.26 -44.53 -0.66
N ASN A 222 0.33 -45.65 -1.09
CA ASN A 222 1.20 -46.48 -0.25
C ASN A 222 2.69 -46.15 -0.40
N HIS A 223 3.06 -45.19 -1.26
CA HIS A 223 4.46 -44.83 -1.44
C HIS A 223 4.98 -44.06 -0.21
N PRO A 224 6.17 -44.41 0.34
CA PRO A 224 6.69 -43.80 1.58
C PRO A 224 6.99 -42.28 1.50
N LEU A 225 6.88 -41.69 0.30
CA LEU A 225 7.03 -40.25 0.05
C LEU A 225 5.72 -39.55 -0.38
N ALA A 226 4.63 -40.30 -0.57
CA ALA A 226 3.30 -39.72 -0.75
C ALA A 226 2.77 -39.32 0.65
N LYS A 227 2.93 -38.05 1.01
CA LYS A 227 2.29 -37.42 2.17
C LYS A 227 1.57 -36.17 1.70
#